data_AF-A0A2M7PT17-F1
#
_entry.id   AF-A0A2M7PT17-F1
#
_cell.length_a   1.000
_cell.length_b   1.000
_cell.length_c   1.000
_cell.angle_alpha   90.00
_cell.angle_beta   90.00
_cell.angle_gamma   90.00
#
_symmetry.space_group_name_H-M   'P 1'
#
loop_
_entity.id
_entity.type
_entity.pdbx_description
1 polymer ?
#
loop_
_entity_poly.entity_id
_entity_poly.type
_entity_poly.pdbx_seq_one_letter_code
_entity_poly.pdbx_strand_id
1 'polypeptide(L)'
;MKRLLYFLKKSFDVFDKAMKEDSTSFIRKQLEEEENIFALITMGIFSGIPSPPTGIVLRILPHMSREISIMIKRSANLDDVFGEIMGTFNVD
;
A
#
# COMPACT_ATOMS: atom_id res chain seq x y z
N MET A 1 23.94 -18.53 41.56
CA MET A 1 24.61 -17.92 40.39
C MET A 1 23.97 -18.28 39.04
N LYS A 2 23.74 -19.56 38.69
CA LYS A 2 23.16 -19.94 37.37
C LYS A 2 21.76 -19.38 37.07
N ARG A 3 20.89 -19.24 38.08
CA ARG A 3 19.55 -18.63 37.93
C ARG A 3 19.59 -17.14 37.59
N LEU A 4 20.58 -16.41 38.11
CA LEU A 4 20.74 -14.97 37.88
C LEU A 4 21.23 -14.71 36.44
N LEU A 5 22.17 -15.52 35.95
CA LEU A 5 22.64 -15.49 34.57
C LEU A 5 21.52 -15.81 33.56
N TYR A 6 20.64 -16.77 33.88
CA TYR A 6 19.49 -17.08 33.04
C TYR A 6 18.51 -15.91 32.95
N PHE A 7 18.25 -15.24 34.07
CA PHE A 7 17.37 -14.06 34.12
C PHE A 7 17.97 -12.89 33.32
N LEU A 8 19.26 -12.60 33.49
CA LEU A 8 19.96 -11.57 32.73
C LEU A 8 19.92 -11.83 31.23
N LYS A 9 20.18 -13.07 30.80
CA LYS A 9 20.12 -13.44 29.38
C LYS A 9 18.71 -13.29 28.82
N LYS A 10 17.69 -13.72 29.58
CA LYS A 10 16.29 -13.60 29.18
C LYS A 10 15.84 -12.14 29.10
N SER A 11 16.26 -11.29 30.02
CA SER A 11 15.98 -9.86 29.98
C SER A 11 16.64 -9.19 28.78
N PHE A 12 17.85 -9.59 28.42
CA PHE A 12 18.54 -9.07 27.24
C PHE A 12 17.87 -9.49 25.93
N ASP A 13 17.42 -10.75 25.81
CA ASP A 13 16.69 -11.22 24.62
C ASP A 13 15.35 -10.51 24.43
N VAL A 14 14.64 -10.19 25.52
CA VAL A 14 13.38 -9.43 25.46
C VAL A 14 13.64 -7.99 25.05
N PHE A 15 14.73 -7.38 25.54
CA PHE A 15 15.11 -6.02 25.18
C PHE A 15 15.53 -5.90 23.71
N ASP A 16 16.31 -6.85 23.19
CA ASP A 16 16.71 -6.87 21.76
C ASP A 16 15.49 -7.02 20.84
N LYS A 17 14.52 -7.86 21.22
CA LYS A 17 13.27 -8.00 20.46
C LYS A 17 12.45 -6.72 20.48
N ALA A 18 12.27 -6.10 21.65
CA ALA A 18 11.51 -4.85 21.77
C ALA A 18 12.14 -3.70 20.96
N MET A 19 13.48 -3.57 21.00
CA MET A 19 14.20 -2.56 20.21
C MET A 19 14.05 -2.77 18.70
N LYS A 20 14.12 -4.02 18.22
CA LYS A 20 13.88 -4.34 16.80
C LYS A 20 12.45 -4.06 16.35
N GLU A 21 11.49 -4.38 17.21
CA GLU A 21 10.07 -4.17 16.93
C GLU A 21 9.73 -2.67 16.86
N ASP A 22 10.28 -1.88 17.78
CA ASP A 22 10.08 -0.43 17.82
C ASP A 22 10.77 0.29 16.64
N SER A 23 11.99 -0.13 16.29
CA SER A 23 12.77 0.48 15.20
C SER A 23 12.10 0.44 13.83
N THR A 24 11.17 -0.51 13.61
CA THR A 24 10.43 -0.65 12.34
C THR A 24 8.97 -0.21 12.42
N SER A 25 8.47 0.01 13.64
CA SER A 25 7.08 0.43 13.91
C SER A 25 6.75 1.76 13.24
N PHE A 26 7.63 2.75 13.37
CA PHE A 26 7.43 4.08 12.78
C PHE A 26 7.40 4.05 11.25
N ILE A 27 8.23 3.21 10.62
CA ILE A 27 8.25 3.05 9.15
C ILE A 27 6.98 2.34 8.66
N ARG A 28 6.49 1.32 9.39
CA ARG A 28 5.21 0.68 9.06
C ARG A 28 4.04 1.65 9.12
N LYS A 29 3.97 2.49 10.16
CA LYS A 29 2.91 3.51 10.25
C LYS A 29 2.97 4.49 9.11
N GLN A 30 4.15 4.95 8.73
CA GLN A 30 4.31 5.83 7.56
C GLN A 30 3.85 5.15 6.25
N LEU A 31 4.17 3.87 6.08
CA LEU A 31 3.72 3.10 4.91
C LEU A 31 2.19 3.02 4.86
N GLU A 32 1.55 2.71 5.99
CA GLU A 32 0.09 2.60 6.11
C GLU A 32 -0.61 3.93 5.80
N GLU A 33 -0.05 5.05 6.26
CA GLU A 33 -0.54 6.40 5.94
C GLU A 33 -0.37 6.75 4.45
N GLU A 34 0.76 6.41 3.84
CA GLU A 34 0.99 6.60 2.39
C GLU A 34 0.03 5.75 1.54
N GLU A 35 -0.25 4.51 1.95
CA GLU A 35 -1.24 3.65 1.29
C GLU A 35 -2.66 4.24 1.37
N ASN A 36 -3.03 4.83 2.52
CA ASN A 36 -4.30 5.52 2.69
C ASN A 36 -4.40 6.78 1.81
N ILE A 37 -3.33 7.58 1.74
CA ILE A 37 -3.27 8.76 0.86
C ILE A 37 -3.34 8.34 -0.61
N PHE A 38 -2.63 7.28 -0.99
CA PHE A 38 -2.69 6.73 -2.34
C PHE A 38 -4.10 6.27 -2.71
N ALA A 39 -4.80 5.59 -1.80
CA ALA A 39 -6.20 5.21 -1.99
C ALA A 39 -7.10 6.44 -2.16
N LEU A 40 -6.91 7.50 -1.38
CA LEU A 40 -7.65 8.77 -1.54
C LEU A 40 -7.34 9.48 -2.86
N ILE A 41 -6.09 9.46 -3.32
CA ILE A 41 -5.69 10.07 -4.60
C ILE A 41 -6.29 9.32 -5.79
N THR A 42 -6.26 7.99 -5.73
CA THR A 42 -6.73 7.12 -6.82
C THR A 42 -8.25 6.98 -6.84
N MET A 43 -8.90 6.93 -5.67
CA MET A 43 -10.35 6.72 -5.55
C MET A 43 -11.14 7.99 -5.23
N GLY A 44 -10.53 9.04 -4.67
CA GLY A 44 -11.21 10.27 -4.25
C GLY A 44 -11.77 11.10 -5.41
N ILE A 45 -11.23 10.92 -6.62
CA ILE A 45 -11.81 11.47 -7.85
C ILE A 45 -13.22 10.91 -8.10
N PHE A 46 -13.49 9.65 -7.73
CA PHE A 46 -14.82 9.05 -7.84
C PHE A 46 -15.78 9.45 -6.71
N SER A 47 -15.29 10.05 -5.62
CA SER A 47 -16.10 10.51 -4.48
C SER A 47 -16.34 12.02 -4.47
N GLY A 48 -15.96 12.76 -5.51
CA GLY A 48 -16.14 14.21 -5.62
C GLY A 48 -15.15 15.05 -4.81
N ILE A 49 -14.04 14.46 -4.33
CA ILE A 49 -12.96 15.20 -3.67
C ILE A 49 -12.12 15.89 -4.77
N PRO A 50 -11.81 17.20 -4.64
CA PRO A 50 -11.02 17.91 -5.63
C PRO A 50 -9.68 17.22 -5.85
N SER A 51 -9.21 17.19 -7.10
CA SER A 51 -8.00 16.46 -7.46
C SER A 51 -6.83 16.85 -6.55
N PRO A 52 -6.01 15.88 -6.10
CA PRO A 52 -4.87 16.15 -5.26
C PRO A 52 -3.96 17.25 -5.84
N PRO A 53 -3.33 18.09 -5.00
CA PRO A 53 -2.47 19.16 -5.48
C PRO A 53 -1.40 18.63 -6.47
N THR A 54 -1.28 19.26 -7.64
CA THR A 54 -0.44 18.79 -8.76
C THR A 54 1.01 18.50 -8.35
N GLY A 55 1.57 19.28 -7.42
CA GLY A 55 2.93 19.06 -6.92
C GLY A 55 3.13 17.73 -6.18
N ILE A 56 2.09 17.20 -5.53
CA ILE A 56 2.12 15.89 -4.88
C ILE A 56 2.05 14.79 -5.96
N VAL A 57 1.13 14.94 -6.92
CA VAL A 57 0.98 13.98 -8.03
C VAL A 57 2.29 13.80 -8.80
N LEU A 58 2.98 14.89 -9.13
CA LEU A 58 4.26 14.84 -9.85
C LEU A 58 5.39 14.15 -9.07
N ARG A 59 5.39 14.25 -7.74
CA ARG A 59 6.38 13.56 -6.88
C ARG A 59 6.11 12.07 -6.78
N ILE A 60 4.84 11.66 -6.82
CA ILE A 60 4.45 10.25 -6.72
C ILE A 60 4.51 9.55 -8.09
N LEU A 61 4.36 10.29 -9.19
CA LEU A 61 4.33 9.78 -10.56
C LEU A 61 5.45 8.76 -10.90
N PRO A 62 6.73 8.96 -10.52
CA PRO A 62 7.80 7.99 -10.80
C PRO A 62 7.60 6.63 -10.12
N HIS A 63 6.87 6.61 -9.00
CA HIS A 63 6.58 5.40 -8.24
C HIS A 63 5.34 4.65 -8.75
N MET A 64 4.53 5.29 -9.61
CA MET A 64 3.28 4.73 -10.15
C MET A 64 3.44 4.03 -11.51
N SER A 65 4.68 3.76 -11.94
CA SER A 65 4.96 3.21 -13.28
C SER A 65 4.21 1.91 -13.58
N ARG A 66 4.13 1.02 -12.58
CA ARG A 66 3.44 -0.27 -12.70
C ARG A 66 1.93 -0.08 -12.86
N GLU A 67 1.34 0.76 -12.02
CA GLU A 67 -0.10 1.01 -11.96
C GLU A 67 -0.56 1.72 -13.24
N ILE A 68 0.22 2.69 -13.73
CA ILE A 68 -0.01 3.34 -15.03
C ILE A 68 0.07 2.31 -16.17
N SER A 69 1.03 1.39 -16.16
CA SER A 69 1.13 0.33 -17.17
C SER A 69 -0.09 -0.61 -17.16
N ILE A 70 -0.57 -0.97 -15.97
CA ILE A 70 -1.78 -1.79 -15.82
C ILE A 70 -3.01 -1.04 -16.32
N MET A 71 -3.15 0.24 -15.99
CA MET A 71 -4.25 1.08 -16.47
C MET A 71 -4.24 1.23 -17.99
N ILE A 72 -3.08 1.44 -18.62
CA ILE A 72 -2.95 1.52 -20.08
C ILE A 72 -3.38 0.20 -20.73
N LYS A 73 -2.93 -0.94 -20.18
CA LYS A 73 -3.33 -2.27 -20.68
C LYS A 73 -4.83 -2.50 -20.56
N ARG A 74 -5.44 -2.13 -19.43
CA ARG A 74 -6.90 -2.20 -19.26
C ARG A 74 -7.63 -1.24 -20.19
N SER A 75 -7.10 -0.02 -20.37
CA SER A 75 -7.66 0.97 -21.28
C SER A 75 -7.68 0.48 -22.73
N ALA A 76 -6.63 -0.22 -23.17
CA ALA A 76 -6.55 -0.79 -24.51
C ALA A 76 -7.55 -1.93 -24.73
N ASN A 77 -8.02 -2.56 -23.66
CA ASN A 77 -9.02 -3.63 -23.70
C ASN A 77 -10.44 -3.12 -23.40
N LEU A 78 -10.65 -1.80 -23.19
CA LEU A 78 -11.98 -1.23 -22.91
C LEU A 78 -12.98 -1.50 -24.03
N ASP A 79 -12.48 -1.65 -25.25
CA ASP A 79 -13.26 -1.95 -26.46
C ASP A 79 -13.99 -3.31 -26.34
N ASP A 80 -13.47 -4.23 -25.52
CA ASP A 80 -14.02 -5.58 -25.28
C ASP A 80 -14.65 -5.71 -23.88
N VAL A 81 -14.71 -4.64 -23.09
CA VAL A 81 -15.26 -4.70 -21.72
C VAL A 81 -16.75 -5.03 -21.71
N PHE A 82 -17.51 -4.59 -22.72
CA PHE A 82 -18.90 -5.02 -22.87
C PHE A 82 -19.02 -6.51 -23.21
N GLY A 83 -18.10 -7.08 -23.99
CA GLY A 83 -18.05 -8.49 -24.32
C GLY A 83 -17.68 -9.35 -23.11
N GLU A 84 -16.68 -8.92 -22.34
CA GLU A 84 -16.23 -9.59 -21.12
C GLU A 84 -17.31 -9.56 -20.01
N ILE A 85 -18.02 -8.43 -19.87
CA ILE A 85 -19.17 -8.31 -18.96
C ILE A 85 -20.32 -9.21 -19.42
N MET A 86 -20.70 -9.22 -20.69
CA MET A 86 -21.78 -10.10 -21.21
C MET A 86 -21.43 -11.58 -21.09
N GLY A 87 -20.16 -11.95 -21.31
CA GLY A 87 -19.67 -13.32 -21.07
C GLY A 87 -19.69 -13.72 -19.59
N THR A 88 -19.40 -12.78 -18.68
CA THR A 88 -19.48 -13.02 -17.23
C THR A 88 -20.92 -13.18 -16.74
N PHE A 89 -21.88 -12.50 -17.38
CA PHE A 89 -23.30 -12.65 -17.06
C PHE A 89 -23.97 -13.87 -17.71
N ASN A 90 -23.23 -14.67 -18.50
CA ASN A 90 -23.72 -15.88 -19.17
C ASN A 90 -25.09 -15.66 -19.85
N VAL A 91 -25.23 -14.51 -20.51
CA VAL A 91 -26.41 -14.18 -21.31
C VAL A 91 -26.14 -14.73 -22.71
N ASP A 92 -26.83 -15.82 -23.05
CA ASP A 92 -26.95 -16.29 -24.44
C ASP A 92 -27.79 -15.31 -25.29
#